data_AF-A0A9E9LYQ5-F1
#
_entry.id   AF-A0A9E9LYQ5-F1
#
_cell.length_a   1.000
_cell.length_b   1.000
_cell.length_c   1.000
_cell.angle_alpha   90.00
_cell.angle_beta   90.00
_cell.angle_gamma   90.00
#
_symmetry.space_group_name_H-M   'P 1'
#
loop_
_entity.id
_entity.type
_entity.pdbx_description
1 polymer ?
#
loop_
_entity_poly.entity_id
_entity_poly.type
_entity_poly.pdbx_seq_one_letter_code
_entity_poly.pdbx_strand_id
1 'polypeptide(L)'
;MSRELPVFKYHPDPLKTGAFARDEDGVTCDCCEKDTTIWYGEPFYAIDEIEALCPACIASGKAAEMFDGEFQDESSCDDVDDEAKVDELCRRTPGYRGWQQEYWLAHCGDFCAFIGYVGWKEIEEMGLAAEIEKDCEENGQQDIDHLREHMENDGHLQGYLFRCLTCGTHRIHTDTD
;
A
#
# COMPACT_ATOMS: atom_id res chain seq x y z
N MET A 1 -27.65 -2.63 6.11
CA MET A 1 -26.71 -2.89 7.21
C MET A 1 -25.33 -2.64 6.66
N SER A 2 -24.63 -1.60 7.14
CA SER A 2 -23.25 -1.33 6.75
C SER A 2 -22.40 -2.53 7.18
N ARG A 3 -21.93 -3.33 6.23
CA ARG A 3 -20.82 -4.24 6.51
C ARG A 3 -19.62 -3.33 6.83
N GLU A 4 -19.12 -3.42 8.05
CA GLU A 4 -17.88 -2.74 8.42
C GLU A 4 -16.75 -3.21 7.48
N LEU A 5 -15.92 -2.27 7.02
CA LEU A 5 -14.79 -2.57 6.16
C LEU A 5 -13.81 -3.47 6.92
N PRO A 6 -13.28 -4.55 6.31
CA PRO A 6 -12.22 -5.33 6.93
C PRO A 6 -11.03 -4.43 7.31
N VAL A 7 -10.36 -4.79 8.40
CA VAL A 7 -9.12 -4.13 8.80
C VAL A 7 -7.97 -4.81 8.10
N PHE A 8 -7.15 -4.04 7.39
CA PHE A 8 -5.94 -4.52 6.73
C PHE A 8 -4.73 -4.03 7.52
N LYS A 9 -3.94 -4.96 8.07
CA LYS A 9 -2.82 -4.66 8.96
C LYS A 9 -1.79 -3.74 8.28
N TYR A 10 -1.45 -4.03 7.03
CA TYR A 10 -0.42 -3.29 6.30
C TYR A 10 -0.97 -2.13 5.46
N HIS A 11 -2.29 -2.02 5.26
CA HIS A 11 -2.90 -0.88 4.57
C HIS A 11 -4.15 -0.43 5.32
N PRO A 12 -4.02 0.22 6.49
CA PRO A 12 -5.12 0.43 7.44
C PRO A 12 -6.25 1.31 6.94
N ASP A 13 -5.97 2.27 6.04
CA ASP A 13 -6.96 3.26 5.57
C ASP A 13 -7.06 3.30 4.02
N PRO A 14 -7.42 2.19 3.34
CA PRO A 14 -7.35 2.08 1.88
C PRO A 14 -8.32 2.99 1.13
N LEU A 15 -9.38 3.47 1.80
CA LEU A 15 -10.26 4.52 1.25
C LEU A 15 -9.61 5.91 1.28
N LYS A 16 -8.81 6.21 2.31
CA LYS A 16 -8.15 7.51 2.46
C LYS A 16 -7.01 7.65 1.46
N THR A 17 -6.30 6.56 1.20
CA THR A 17 -5.23 6.50 0.21
C THR A 17 -5.77 6.40 -1.21
N GLY A 18 -7.06 6.12 -1.40
CA GLY A 18 -7.65 5.97 -2.74
C GLY A 18 -7.40 4.62 -3.40
N ALA A 19 -6.80 3.65 -2.69
CA ALA A 19 -6.70 2.27 -3.17
C ALA A 19 -8.08 1.63 -3.34
N PHE A 20 -9.02 1.95 -2.45
CA PHE A 20 -10.43 1.63 -2.63
C PHE A 20 -11.19 2.80 -3.23
N ALA A 21 -11.92 2.52 -4.30
CA ALA A 21 -12.93 3.40 -4.86
C ALA A 21 -14.29 3.17 -4.19
N ARG A 22 -15.16 4.17 -4.28
CA ARG A 22 -16.55 4.09 -3.81
C ARG A 22 -17.51 4.52 -4.92
N ASP A 23 -18.51 3.69 -5.17
CA ASP A 23 -19.60 3.95 -6.09
C ASP A 23 -20.94 3.72 -5.38
N GLU A 24 -21.85 4.68 -5.44
CA GLU A 24 -23.18 4.56 -4.81
C GLU A 24 -24.12 3.64 -5.60
N ASP A 25 -23.94 3.55 -6.92
CA ASP A 25 -24.71 2.63 -7.78
C ASP A 25 -24.26 1.17 -7.59
N GLY A 26 -23.06 0.98 -7.04
CA GLY A 26 -22.47 -0.31 -6.73
C GLY A 26 -21.84 -0.97 -7.95
N VAL A 27 -20.87 -1.85 -7.69
CA VAL A 27 -20.19 -2.67 -8.68
C VAL A 27 -20.25 -4.14 -8.28
N THR A 28 -20.27 -5.03 -9.26
CA THR A 28 -20.23 -6.48 -9.03
C THR A 28 -18.80 -6.91 -8.76
N CYS A 29 -18.56 -7.61 -7.66
CA CYS A 29 -17.24 -8.18 -7.39
C CYS A 29 -16.96 -9.40 -8.29
N ASP A 30 -15.85 -9.39 -9.03
CA ASP A 30 -15.46 -10.47 -9.94
C ASP A 30 -15.18 -11.81 -9.22
N CYS A 31 -14.80 -11.76 -7.95
CA CYS A 31 -14.51 -12.96 -7.16
C CYS A 31 -15.77 -13.65 -6.61
N CYS A 32 -16.75 -12.89 -6.13
CA CYS A 32 -17.90 -13.47 -5.39
C CYS A 32 -19.27 -13.16 -5.98
N GLU A 33 -19.31 -12.43 -7.10
CA GLU A 33 -20.51 -12.04 -7.85
C GLU A 33 -21.54 -11.28 -7.01
N LYS A 34 -21.10 -10.63 -5.92
CA LYS A 34 -21.94 -9.81 -5.04
C LYS A 34 -21.66 -8.34 -5.28
N ASP A 35 -22.74 -7.56 -5.28
CA ASP A 35 -22.67 -6.10 -5.36
C ASP A 35 -21.99 -5.52 -4.12
N THR A 36 -21.12 -4.55 -4.35
CA THR A 36 -20.43 -3.77 -3.33
C THR A 36 -20.36 -2.31 -3.76
N THR A 37 -20.47 -1.39 -2.81
CA THR A 37 -20.28 0.04 -3.06
C THR A 37 -18.84 0.49 -2.83
N ILE A 38 -17.99 -0.38 -2.27
CA ILE A 38 -16.56 -0.15 -2.07
C ILE A 38 -15.82 -1.29 -2.75
N TRP A 39 -14.83 -0.96 -3.57
CA TRP A 39 -14.11 -1.94 -4.37
C TRP A 39 -12.66 -1.51 -4.61
N TYR A 40 -11.84 -2.48 -4.98
CA TYR A 40 -10.45 -2.34 -5.37
C TYR A 40 -10.29 -2.72 -6.83
N GLY A 41 -9.58 -1.89 -7.59
CA GLY A 41 -9.28 -2.18 -9.00
C GLY A 41 -7.87 -2.71 -9.18
N GLU A 42 -6.87 -1.95 -8.73
CA GLU A 42 -5.46 -2.18 -9.07
C GLU A 42 -4.53 -1.56 -8.02
N PRO A 43 -3.29 -2.08 -7.88
CA PRO A 43 -2.71 -3.20 -8.64
C PRO A 43 -3.20 -4.59 -8.21
N PHE A 44 -3.45 -5.48 -9.17
CA PHE A 44 -3.66 -6.91 -8.91
C PHE A 44 -3.03 -7.72 -10.04
N TYR A 45 -1.93 -8.41 -9.74
CA TYR A 45 -1.16 -9.17 -10.71
C TYR A 45 -1.78 -10.55 -10.88
N ALA A 46 -2.57 -10.70 -11.94
CA ALA A 46 -3.19 -11.96 -12.35
C ALA A 46 -3.14 -12.10 -13.88
N ILE A 47 -3.35 -13.32 -14.39
CA ILE A 47 -3.49 -13.55 -15.84
C ILE A 47 -4.84 -13.02 -16.33
N ASP A 48 -5.88 -13.15 -15.51
CA ASP A 48 -7.23 -12.67 -15.79
C ASP A 48 -7.31 -11.14 -15.66
N GLU A 49 -8.13 -10.53 -16.51
CA GLU A 49 -8.47 -9.11 -16.40
C GLU A 49 -9.55 -8.95 -15.33
N ILE A 50 -9.18 -8.34 -14.20
CA ILE A 50 -10.05 -8.13 -13.04
C ILE A 50 -10.35 -6.65 -12.91
N GLU A 51 -11.63 -6.30 -12.86
CA GLU A 51 -12.06 -4.90 -12.78
C GLU A 51 -12.35 -4.49 -11.33
N ALA A 52 -13.00 -5.35 -10.55
CA ALA A 52 -13.48 -4.99 -9.21
C ALA A 52 -13.46 -6.14 -8.20
N LEU A 53 -12.70 -5.94 -7.13
CA LEU A 53 -12.65 -6.85 -5.98
C LEU A 53 -13.25 -6.19 -4.74
N CYS A 54 -14.18 -6.89 -4.08
CA CYS A 54 -14.73 -6.39 -2.82
C CYS A 54 -13.74 -6.60 -1.67
N PRO A 55 -13.73 -5.70 -0.66
CA PRO A 55 -12.81 -5.79 0.47
C PRO A 55 -12.85 -7.14 1.22
N ALA A 56 -14.01 -7.80 1.27
CA ALA A 56 -14.15 -9.08 1.94
C ALA A 56 -13.42 -10.23 1.21
N CYS A 57 -13.39 -10.20 -0.13
CA CYS A 57 -12.65 -11.20 -0.92
C CYS A 57 -11.14 -11.02 -0.81
N ILE A 58 -10.68 -9.77 -0.71
CA ILE A 58 -9.27 -9.43 -0.45
C ILE A 58 -8.90 -9.94 0.95
N ALA A 59 -9.59 -9.48 2.00
CA ALA A 59 -9.23 -9.80 3.39
C ALA A 59 -9.24 -11.30 3.72
N SER A 60 -10.09 -12.07 3.03
CA SER A 60 -10.17 -13.53 3.19
C SER A 60 -9.19 -14.32 2.33
N GLY A 61 -8.49 -13.69 1.38
CA GLY A 61 -7.60 -14.35 0.41
C GLY A 61 -8.32 -15.04 -0.75
N LYS A 62 -9.66 -15.00 -0.80
CA LYS A 62 -10.44 -15.67 -1.84
C LYS A 62 -10.18 -15.13 -3.25
N ALA A 63 -9.95 -13.83 -3.38
CA ALA A 63 -9.65 -13.24 -4.68
C ALA A 63 -8.30 -13.76 -5.20
N ALA A 64 -7.26 -13.71 -4.37
CA ALA A 64 -5.94 -14.23 -4.68
C ALA A 64 -5.96 -15.74 -4.97
N GLU A 65 -6.75 -16.52 -4.23
CA GLU A 65 -6.92 -17.97 -4.47
C GLU A 65 -7.63 -18.26 -5.80
N MET A 66 -8.70 -17.52 -6.10
CA MET A 66 -9.52 -17.75 -7.30
C MET A 66 -8.77 -17.42 -8.59
N PHE A 67 -7.99 -16.34 -8.59
CA PHE A 67 -7.32 -15.81 -9.78
C PHE A 67 -5.83 -16.12 -9.84
N ASP A 68 -5.31 -16.89 -8.87
CA ASP A 68 -3.87 -17.16 -8.71
C ASP A 68 -3.02 -15.88 -8.81
N GLY A 69 -3.49 -14.83 -8.12
CA GLY A 69 -2.96 -13.48 -8.25
C GLY A 69 -2.57 -12.84 -6.92
N GLU A 70 -1.85 -11.73 -7.01
CA GLU A 70 -1.25 -11.03 -5.88
C GLU A 70 -1.51 -9.52 -5.96
N PHE A 71 -1.72 -8.89 -4.81
CA PHE A 71 -1.91 -7.44 -4.67
C PHE A 71 -0.58 -6.70 -4.50
N GLN A 72 0.48 -7.41 -4.10
CA GLN A 72 1.84 -6.92 -3.96
C GLN A 72 2.78 -8.04 -4.40
N ASP A 73 3.75 -7.71 -5.26
CA ASP A 73 4.80 -8.64 -5.66
C ASP A 73 5.75 -8.90 -4.49
N GLU A 74 5.85 -10.17 -4.07
CA GLU A 74 6.77 -10.62 -3.01
C GLU A 74 8.23 -10.23 -3.31
N SER A 75 8.64 -10.22 -4.58
CA SER A 75 10.00 -9.83 -4.99
C SER A 75 10.27 -8.33 -4.82
N SER A 76 9.21 -7.54 -4.65
CA SER A 76 9.23 -6.09 -4.50
C SER A 76 8.90 -5.69 -3.07
N CYS A 77 9.48 -6.40 -2.11
CA CYS A 77 9.33 -6.14 -0.68
C CYS A 77 10.69 -6.23 0.04
N ASP A 78 10.81 -5.57 1.19
CA ASP A 78 11.89 -5.88 2.14
C ASP A 78 11.71 -7.31 2.68
N ASP A 79 12.81 -7.99 2.99
CA ASP A 79 12.76 -9.37 3.48
C ASP A 79 12.07 -9.49 4.85
N VAL A 80 11.12 -10.43 4.96
CA VAL A 80 10.47 -10.83 6.21
C VAL A 80 10.44 -12.35 6.30
N ASP A 81 11.08 -12.91 7.34
CA ASP A 81 11.28 -14.37 7.50
C ASP A 81 9.98 -15.19 7.75
N ASP A 82 8.83 -14.53 7.95
CA ASP A 82 7.57 -15.16 8.32
C ASP A 82 6.63 -15.26 7.11
N GLU A 83 6.54 -16.45 6.51
CA GLU A 83 5.69 -16.74 5.34
C GLU A 83 4.22 -16.33 5.55
N ALA A 84 3.69 -16.38 6.78
CA ALA A 84 2.31 -15.98 7.03
C ALA A 84 2.13 -14.46 6.90
N LYS A 85 3.16 -13.67 7.17
CA LYS A 85 3.15 -12.21 6.98
C LYS A 85 3.27 -11.86 5.51
N VAL A 86 4.07 -12.61 4.75
CA VAL A 86 4.19 -12.48 3.30
C VAL A 86 2.85 -12.79 2.64
N ASP A 87 2.20 -13.91 2.98
CA ASP A 87 0.85 -14.24 2.49
C ASP A 87 -0.18 -13.15 2.84
N GLU A 88 -0.19 -12.65 4.08
CA GLU A 88 -1.12 -11.59 4.48
C GLU A 88 -0.90 -10.30 3.67
N LEU A 89 0.35 -9.94 3.37
CA LEU A 89 0.67 -8.80 2.53
C LEU A 89 0.25 -9.04 1.08
N CYS A 90 0.87 -10.02 0.42
CA CYS A 90 0.76 -10.23 -1.02
C CYS A 90 -0.64 -10.68 -1.45
N ARG A 91 -1.36 -11.44 -0.62
CA ARG A 91 -2.61 -12.11 -1.03
C ARG A 91 -3.85 -11.59 -0.33
N ARG A 92 -3.70 -10.79 0.73
CA ARG A 92 -4.81 -10.39 1.61
C ARG A 92 -4.83 -8.92 2.00
N THR A 93 -3.90 -8.11 1.49
CA THR A 93 -3.83 -6.67 1.70
C THR A 93 -3.97 -5.97 0.35
N PRO A 94 -4.82 -4.94 0.20
CA PRO A 94 -4.84 -4.15 -1.02
C PRO A 94 -3.52 -3.39 -1.20
N GLY A 95 -3.00 -3.40 -2.43
CA GLY A 95 -1.81 -2.64 -2.81
C GLY A 95 -2.00 -1.13 -2.73
N TYR A 96 -0.93 -0.39 -3.02
CA TYR A 96 -0.97 1.02 -3.37
C TYR A 96 -0.54 1.18 -4.83
N ARG A 97 -0.59 2.38 -5.41
CA ARG A 97 -0.15 2.62 -6.79
C ARG A 97 1.16 3.37 -6.78
N GLY A 98 2.18 2.81 -7.41
CA GLY A 98 3.45 3.47 -7.67
C GLY A 98 3.50 4.14 -9.05
N TRP A 99 4.52 4.96 -9.30
CA TRP A 99 4.91 5.33 -10.67
C TRP A 99 5.63 4.16 -11.34
N GLN A 100 6.46 3.47 -10.56
CA GLN A 100 7.14 2.23 -10.92
C GLN A 100 6.51 1.07 -10.15
N GLN A 101 7.13 -0.11 -10.24
CA GLN A 101 6.77 -1.27 -9.41
C GLN A 101 6.77 -0.88 -7.93
N GLU A 102 5.64 -1.13 -7.26
CA GLU A 102 5.44 -0.85 -5.84
C GLU A 102 6.43 -1.63 -4.98
N TYR A 103 7.00 -0.96 -3.98
CA TYR A 103 7.98 -1.55 -3.07
C TYR A 103 7.53 -1.45 -1.60
N TRP A 104 7.33 -2.59 -0.93
CA TRP A 104 6.82 -2.62 0.44
C TRP A 104 7.93 -2.69 1.50
N LEU A 105 7.97 -1.71 2.40
CA LEU A 105 9.02 -1.62 3.42
C LEU A 105 8.71 -2.46 4.67
N ALA A 106 9.75 -2.95 5.33
CA ALA A 106 9.68 -3.70 6.58
C ALA A 106 10.50 -3.03 7.70
N HIS A 107 10.12 -3.22 8.96
CA HIS A 107 10.90 -2.73 10.09
C HIS A 107 10.56 -3.53 11.35
N CYS A 108 11.56 -3.76 12.21
CA CYS A 108 11.42 -4.61 13.40
C CYS A 108 10.91 -6.05 13.11
N GLY A 109 11.29 -6.63 11.96
CA GLY A 109 10.93 -8.01 11.59
C GLY A 109 9.47 -8.20 11.16
N ASP A 110 8.82 -7.15 10.68
CA ASP A 110 7.46 -7.16 10.14
C ASP A 110 7.33 -6.10 9.05
N PHE A 111 6.35 -6.24 8.16
CA PHE A 111 6.03 -5.21 7.18
C PHE A 111 5.46 -3.97 7.87
N CYS A 112 5.82 -2.81 7.35
CA CYS A 112 5.25 -1.54 7.78
C CYS A 112 3.83 -1.37 7.20
N ALA A 113 3.03 -0.56 7.86
CA ALA A 113 1.76 -0.11 7.28
C ALA A 113 1.99 1.03 6.30
N PHE A 114 1.50 0.91 5.07
CA PHE A 114 1.38 2.02 4.13
C PHE A 114 0.32 3.01 4.63
N ILE A 115 0.72 4.27 4.84
CA ILE A 115 -0.15 5.30 5.42
C ILE A 115 -0.52 6.41 4.43
N GLY A 116 0.15 6.48 3.27
CA GLY A 116 -0.29 7.31 2.15
C GLY A 116 0.84 7.91 1.32
N TYR A 117 0.42 8.64 0.30
CA TYR A 117 1.27 9.41 -0.61
C TYR A 117 1.61 10.78 0.00
N VAL A 118 2.87 11.18 -0.12
CA VAL A 118 3.40 12.40 0.49
C VAL A 118 4.42 13.08 -0.42
N GLY A 119 4.47 14.42 -0.36
CA GLY A 119 5.62 15.21 -0.76
C GLY A 119 6.42 15.63 0.48
N TRP A 120 7.52 16.33 0.27
CA TRP A 120 8.36 16.79 1.38
C TRP A 120 7.61 17.77 2.30
N LYS A 121 6.75 18.60 1.71
CA LYS A 121 5.91 19.53 2.47
C LYS A 121 5.01 18.82 3.49
N GLU A 122 4.36 17.73 3.10
CA GLU A 122 3.53 16.93 4.00
C GLU A 122 4.36 16.31 5.13
N ILE A 123 5.57 15.82 4.83
CA ILE A 123 6.52 15.33 5.84
C ILE A 123 6.84 16.39 6.89
N GLU A 124 7.08 17.64 6.47
CA GLU A 124 7.32 18.76 7.39
C GLU A 124 6.08 19.11 8.21
N GLU A 125 4.90 19.19 7.59
CA GLU A 125 3.63 19.48 8.27
C GLU A 125 3.26 18.41 9.31
N MET A 126 3.63 17.15 9.05
CA MET A 126 3.48 16.03 9.99
C MET A 126 4.56 16.02 11.09
N GLY A 127 5.59 16.85 10.99
CA GLY A 127 6.70 16.89 11.94
C GLY A 127 7.65 15.69 11.83
N LEU A 128 7.69 15.04 10.66
CA LEU A 128 8.45 13.80 10.43
C LEU A 128 9.81 14.03 9.77
N ALA A 129 10.16 15.25 9.37
CA ALA A 129 11.39 15.55 8.62
C ALA A 129 12.65 14.90 9.22
N ALA A 130 12.94 15.10 10.51
CA ALA A 130 14.12 14.52 11.14
C ALA A 130 14.10 12.98 11.22
N GLU A 131 12.92 12.37 11.28
CA GLU A 131 12.76 10.92 11.28
C GLU A 131 13.03 10.33 9.89
N ILE A 132 12.47 10.96 8.85
CA ILE A 132 12.67 10.56 7.45
C ILE A 132 14.11 10.80 7.00
N GLU A 133 14.73 11.91 7.41
CA GLU A 133 16.15 12.17 7.18
C GLU A 133 17.02 11.03 7.68
N LYS A 134 16.76 10.59 8.91
CA LYS A 134 17.47 9.46 9.51
C LYS A 134 17.19 8.14 8.77
N ASP A 135 15.94 7.86 8.39
CA ASP A 135 15.60 6.66 7.63
C ASP A 135 16.34 6.61 6.29
N CYS A 136 16.44 7.74 5.57
CA CYS A 136 17.16 7.83 4.32
C CYS A 136 18.68 7.62 4.49
N GLU A 137 19.28 8.20 5.53
CA GLU A 137 20.70 8.00 5.86
C GLU A 137 21.02 6.54 6.19
N GLU A 138 20.14 5.85 6.93
CA GLU A 138 20.35 4.47 7.37
C GLU A 138 20.06 3.44 6.28
N ASN A 139 19.12 3.72 5.37
CA ASN A 139 18.62 2.76 4.38
C ASN A 139 18.98 3.10 2.92
N GLY A 140 19.81 4.13 2.70
CA GLY A 140 20.37 4.44 1.39
C GLY A 140 19.35 4.94 0.36
N GLN A 141 18.32 5.65 0.81
CA GLN A 141 17.40 6.39 -0.06
C GLN A 141 18.14 7.56 -0.76
N GLN A 142 17.46 8.25 -1.66
CA GLN A 142 18.00 9.40 -2.39
C GLN A 142 18.51 10.51 -1.45
N ASP A 143 19.35 11.40 -2.00
CA ASP A 143 19.89 12.57 -1.31
C ASP A 143 18.76 13.42 -0.69
N ILE A 144 18.87 13.75 0.60
CA ILE A 144 17.84 14.47 1.34
C ILE A 144 17.56 15.84 0.75
N ASP A 145 18.59 16.54 0.28
CA ASP A 145 18.40 17.85 -0.35
C ASP A 145 17.63 17.70 -1.68
N HIS A 146 17.81 16.60 -2.42
CA HIS A 146 17.01 16.28 -3.59
C HIS A 146 15.55 16.02 -3.25
N LEU A 147 15.28 15.24 -2.18
CA LEU A 147 13.90 14.99 -1.72
C LEU A 147 13.20 16.29 -1.29
N ARG A 148 13.90 17.15 -0.55
CA ARG A 148 13.40 18.46 -0.11
C ARG A 148 12.97 19.36 -1.26
N GLU A 149 13.74 19.35 -2.35
CA GLU A 149 13.54 20.24 -3.49
C GLU A 149 12.52 19.70 -4.49
N HIS A 150 12.38 18.37 -4.62
CA HIS A 150 11.66 17.77 -5.75
C HIS A 150 10.54 16.80 -5.37
N MET A 151 10.48 16.31 -4.12
CA MET A 151 9.46 15.34 -3.72
C MET A 151 8.13 16.05 -3.50
N GLU A 152 7.18 15.80 -4.39
CA GLU A 152 5.86 16.41 -4.41
C GLU A 152 4.79 15.32 -4.48
N ASN A 153 3.72 15.48 -3.69
CA ASN A 153 2.59 14.56 -3.76
C ASN A 153 1.87 14.73 -5.10
N ASP A 154 1.69 13.64 -5.84
CA ASP A 154 1.22 13.59 -7.23
C ASP A 154 2.17 14.31 -8.22
N GLY A 155 3.46 14.40 -7.86
CA GLY A 155 4.53 14.98 -8.69
C GLY A 155 5.46 13.93 -9.31
N HIS A 156 6.42 14.40 -10.11
CA HIS A 156 7.42 13.56 -10.79
C HIS A 156 8.28 12.72 -9.84
N LEU A 157 8.48 13.18 -8.61
CA LEU A 157 9.12 12.41 -7.54
C LEU A 157 8.11 12.25 -6.40
N GLN A 158 7.58 11.04 -6.25
CA GLN A 158 6.54 10.73 -5.28
C GLN A 158 7.14 10.04 -4.05
N GLY A 159 6.66 10.42 -2.86
CA GLY A 159 6.94 9.71 -1.62
C GLY A 159 5.80 8.78 -1.21
N TYR A 160 6.14 7.57 -0.78
CA TYR A 160 5.24 6.57 -0.21
C TYR A 160 5.62 6.37 1.26
N LEU A 161 4.74 6.82 2.15
CA LEU A 161 5.02 6.83 3.58
C LEU A 161 4.53 5.56 4.25
N PHE A 162 5.42 4.95 5.03
CA PHE A 162 5.18 3.74 5.79
C PHE A 162 5.38 3.98 7.29
N ARG A 163 4.68 3.20 8.12
CA ARG A 163 4.81 3.24 9.59
C ARG A 163 5.03 1.84 10.14
N CYS A 164 6.10 1.67 10.90
CA CYS A 164 6.39 0.43 11.61
C CYS A 164 5.28 0.11 12.62
N LEU A 165 4.78 -1.12 12.57
CA LEU A 165 3.70 -1.58 13.45
C LEU A 165 4.15 -1.82 14.90
N THR A 166 5.46 -1.98 15.12
CA THR A 166 6.04 -2.28 16.43
C THR A 166 6.47 -1.02 17.19
N CYS A 167 7.29 -0.16 16.56
CA CYS A 167 7.85 1.02 17.22
C CYS A 167 7.19 2.34 16.81
N GLY A 168 6.35 2.33 15.77
CA GLY A 168 5.67 3.53 15.25
C GLY A 168 6.55 4.44 14.40
N THR A 169 7.82 4.06 14.16
CA THR A 169 8.74 4.85 13.32
C THR A 169 8.31 4.86 11.88
N HIS A 170 8.54 5.99 11.19
CA HIS A 170 8.20 6.15 9.79
C HIS A 170 9.38 5.81 8.87
N ARG A 171 9.07 5.20 7.74
CA ARG A 171 10.01 4.94 6.66
C ARG A 171 9.43 5.45 5.35
N ILE A 172 10.29 5.80 4.40
CA ILE A 172 9.85 6.31 3.10
C ILE A 172 10.42 5.47 1.96
N HIS A 173 9.60 5.27 0.93
CA HIS A 173 10.03 4.84 -0.39
C HIS A 173 9.74 5.97 -1.37
N THR A 174 10.57 6.14 -2.40
CA THR A 174 10.35 7.13 -3.45
C THR A 174 10.61 6.53 -4.82
N ASP A 175 9.85 6.99 -5.81
CA ASP A 175 10.05 6.66 -7.23
C ASP A 175 9.70 7.86 -8.13
N THR A 176 9.97 7.71 -9.43
CA THR A 176 9.70 8.73 -10.44
C THR A 176 8.99 8.14 -11.66
N ASP A 177 8.19 8.96 -12.35
CA ASP A 177 7.45 8.59 -13.57
C ASP A 177 8.33 8.36 -14.83
#